data_AF-A0A0H1B7K6-F1
#
_entry.id   AF-A0A0H1B7K6-F1
#
_cell.length_a   1.000
_cell.length_b   1.000
_cell.length_c   1.000
_cell.angle_alpha   90.00
_cell.angle_beta   90.00
_cell.angle_gamma   90.00
#
_symmetry.space_group_name_H-M   'P 1'
#
loop_
_entity.id
_entity.type
_entity.pdbx_description
1 polymer ?
#
loop_
_entity_poly.entity_id
_entity_poly.type
_entity_poly.pdbx_seq_one_letter_code
_entity_poly.pdbx_strand_id
1 'polypeptide(L)'
;MAGDALSTVLSYAGWAFLPRYATSFLLNLYYRITIRAGDPHPSPSSPRYARHYRRIYIVVVTSYLLYTLYETYHKLRAEGDFYQLLGVLPTDNDRTIKSRFRRLAAMHHPDKRQSQQYILNSDGSGYESPDALFVRLRLAQDTLMDPAKRFAYDRFGQEVVEGSKAKTMGEFLFVGLRALLPQYLGGFVMMVLMNLFWFSAWGRYWRFYTFFALLTLELALLTHQNGTFMPASYLPGWLSTLLNLDNFYLLPFQTLTLARNASMTLNIFISQLTPPDSSSSSSSSSSAAVSSNGGLTSQTQAQLTQLMHLARANEAEAT
;
A
#
# COMPACT_ATOMS: atom_id res chain seq x y z
N MET A 1 8.40 -14.42 -10.74
CA MET A 1 8.00 -15.11 -9.48
C MET A 1 9.08 -15.07 -8.40
N ALA A 2 10.24 -15.74 -8.51
CA ALA A 2 11.27 -15.70 -7.45
C ALA A 2 11.98 -14.34 -7.34
N GLY A 3 12.24 -13.67 -8.47
CA GLY A 3 12.79 -12.31 -8.50
C GLY A 3 11.84 -11.27 -7.89
N ASP A 4 10.55 -11.39 -8.16
CA ASP A 4 9.52 -10.50 -7.60
C ASP A 4 9.31 -10.75 -6.11
N ALA A 5 9.34 -12.01 -5.66
CA ALA A 5 9.29 -12.34 -4.25
C ALA A 5 10.50 -11.80 -3.50
N LEU A 6 11.71 -11.91 -4.07
CA LEU A 6 12.93 -11.35 -3.48
C LEU A 6 12.90 -9.82 -3.44
N SER A 7 12.49 -9.14 -4.51
CA SER A 7 12.38 -7.68 -4.50
C SER A 7 11.31 -7.18 -3.53
N THR A 8 10.21 -7.91 -3.42
CA THR A 8 9.13 -7.65 -2.46
C THR A 8 9.61 -7.84 -1.02
N VAL A 9 10.28 -8.95 -0.73
CA VAL A 9 10.87 -9.23 0.59
C VAL A 9 11.98 -8.21 0.92
N LEU A 10 12.78 -7.79 -0.06
CA LEU A 10 13.84 -6.79 0.14
C LEU A 10 13.25 -5.40 0.41
N SER A 11 12.15 -5.04 -0.27
CA SER A 11 11.40 -3.82 0.02
C SER A 11 10.82 -3.84 1.44
N TYR A 12 10.24 -4.98 1.87
CA TYR A 12 9.75 -5.17 3.22
C TYR A 12 10.87 -5.24 4.28
N ALA A 13 12.04 -5.77 3.93
CA ALA A 13 13.22 -5.71 4.78
C ALA A 13 13.72 -4.26 4.92
N GLY A 14 13.63 -3.48 3.84
CA GLY A 14 13.87 -2.03 3.84
C GLY A 14 13.05 -1.31 4.90
N TRP A 15 11.76 -1.67 5.08
CA TRP A 15 10.93 -1.11 6.14
C TRP A 15 11.49 -1.30 7.55
N ALA A 16 12.18 -2.41 7.85
CA ALA A 16 12.67 -2.69 9.20
C ALA A 16 13.90 -1.84 9.60
N PHE A 17 14.73 -1.46 8.62
CA PHE A 17 16.03 -0.84 8.88
C PHE A 17 16.11 0.62 8.39
N LEU A 18 15.57 0.90 7.20
CA LEU A 18 15.73 2.17 6.51
C LEU A 18 15.20 3.37 7.32
N PRO A 19 14.03 3.29 7.98
CA PRO A 19 13.52 4.42 8.76
C PRO A 19 14.42 4.80 9.94
N ARG A 20 15.03 3.81 10.61
CA ARG A 20 15.90 4.06 11.77
C ARG A 20 17.18 4.80 11.35
N TYR A 21 17.79 4.38 10.25
CA TYR A 21 18.99 5.02 9.70
C TYR A 21 18.70 6.39 9.08
N ALA A 22 17.61 6.52 8.31
CA ALA A 22 17.21 7.80 7.74
C ALA A 22 16.89 8.83 8.83
N THR A 23 16.23 8.41 9.92
CA THR A 23 15.92 9.31 11.04
C THR A 23 17.17 9.80 11.75
N SER A 24 18.17 8.93 12.01
CA SER A 24 19.41 9.35 12.66
C SER A 24 20.23 10.30 11.78
N PHE A 25 20.28 10.04 10.46
CA PHE A 25 20.92 10.93 9.50
C PHE A 25 20.22 12.30 9.41
N LEU A 26 18.89 12.32 9.25
CA LEU A 26 18.13 13.55 9.19
C LEU A 26 18.15 14.34 10.50
N LEU A 27 18.21 13.66 11.64
CA LEU A 27 18.36 14.32 12.92
C LEU A 27 19.74 14.99 13.06
N ASN A 28 20.80 14.34 12.58
CA ASN A 28 22.14 14.94 12.53
C ASN A 28 22.14 16.16 11.60
N LEU A 29 21.57 16.03 10.40
CA LEU A 29 21.44 17.15 9.45
C LEU A 29 20.60 18.29 10.03
N TYR A 30 19.49 17.98 10.69
CA TYR A 30 18.65 18.95 11.38
C TYR A 30 19.45 19.71 12.43
N TYR A 31 20.15 19.02 13.34
CA TYR A 31 20.95 19.71 14.35
C TYR A 31 22.14 20.49 13.78
N ARG A 32 22.73 20.03 12.68
CA ARG A 32 23.78 20.76 11.98
C ARG A 32 23.28 22.09 11.38
N ILE A 33 22.02 22.15 10.96
CA ILE A 33 21.43 23.35 10.35
C ILE A 33 20.81 24.27 11.41
N THR A 34 20.14 23.72 12.42
CA THR A 34 19.31 24.50 13.35
C THR A 34 20.10 24.99 14.57
N ILE A 35 21.18 24.31 14.96
CA ILE A 35 21.99 24.71 16.13
C ILE A 35 23.10 25.66 15.68
N ARG A 36 23.16 26.84 16.30
CA ARG A 36 24.17 27.86 16.03
C ARG A 36 25.53 27.37 16.53
N ALA A 37 26.61 27.70 15.82
CA ALA A 37 27.96 27.27 16.20
C ALA A 37 28.29 27.72 17.64
N GLY A 38 28.40 26.75 18.56
CA GLY A 38 28.73 26.98 19.98
C GLY A 38 27.77 26.35 21.00
N ASP A 39 26.54 26.01 20.61
CA ASP A 39 25.60 25.36 21.54
C ASP A 39 25.82 23.83 21.60
N PRO A 40 25.77 23.20 22.79
CA PRO A 40 25.99 21.77 22.93
C PRO A 40 24.84 20.98 22.29
N HIS A 41 25.19 19.97 21.50
CA HIS A 41 24.21 19.06 20.93
C HIS A 41 23.38 18.40 22.05
N PRO A 42 22.04 18.32 21.91
CA PRO A 42 21.20 17.71 22.93
C PRO A 42 21.58 16.24 23.10
N SER A 43 21.89 15.83 24.33
CA SER A 43 22.30 14.47 24.64
C SER A 43 21.18 13.46 24.32
N PRO A 44 21.53 12.22 23.92
CA PRO A 44 20.54 11.17 23.61
C PRO A 44 19.57 10.84 24.75
N SER A 45 19.95 11.12 26.00
CA SER A 45 19.13 10.91 27.20
C SER A 45 18.17 12.07 27.50
N SER A 46 18.24 13.18 26.75
CA SER A 46 17.38 14.33 26.99
C SER A 46 15.96 14.15 26.43
N PRO A 47 14.91 14.62 27.13
CA PRO A 47 13.52 14.54 26.64
C PRO A 47 13.25 15.43 25.42
N ARG A 48 14.15 16.35 25.09
CA ARG A 48 14.11 17.16 23.86
C ARG A 48 14.55 16.33 22.65
N TYR A 49 15.65 15.58 22.78
CA TYR A 49 16.13 14.67 21.73
C TYR A 49 15.08 13.64 21.34
N ALA A 50 14.43 13.00 22.33
CA ALA A 50 13.37 12.02 22.09
C ALA A 50 12.18 12.59 21.30
N ARG A 51 11.79 13.85 21.57
CA ARG A 51 10.72 14.53 20.83
C ARG A 51 11.11 14.83 19.38
N HIS A 52 12.31 15.34 19.16
CA HIS A 52 12.80 15.60 17.79
C HIS A 52 12.95 14.31 17.00
N TYR A 53 13.55 13.28 17.60
CA TYR A 53 13.67 11.95 16.99
C TYR A 53 12.29 11.41 16.60
N ARG A 54 11.29 11.43 17.51
CA ARG A 54 9.93 10.93 17.21
C ARG A 54 9.26 11.71 16.08
N ARG A 55 9.37 13.04 16.05
CA ARG A 55 8.77 13.86 14.97
C ARG A 55 9.40 13.54 13.62
N ILE A 56 10.73 13.51 13.56
CA ILE A 56 11.46 13.18 12.33
C ILE A 56 11.16 11.74 11.91
N TYR A 57 11.12 10.81 12.85
CA TYR A 57 10.77 9.41 12.59
C TYR A 57 9.38 9.29 11.96
N ILE A 58 8.36 9.96 12.52
CA ILE A 58 7.01 9.96 11.93
C ILE A 58 7.03 10.53 10.52
N VAL A 59 7.74 11.64 10.27
CA VAL A 59 7.85 12.25 8.93
C VAL A 59 8.55 11.31 7.94
N VAL A 60 9.66 10.67 8.35
CA VAL A 60 10.39 9.70 7.51
C VAL A 60 9.49 8.52 7.14
N VAL A 61 8.84 7.93 8.14
CA VAL A 61 8.02 6.73 7.91
C VAL A 61 6.77 7.08 7.09
N THR A 62 6.12 8.22 7.32
CA THR A 62 4.98 8.68 6.50
C THR A 62 5.39 9.01 5.06
N SER A 63 6.54 9.66 4.86
CA SER A 63 7.11 9.88 3.54
C SER A 63 7.43 8.56 2.82
N TYR A 64 7.94 7.58 3.55
CA TYR A 64 8.24 6.27 2.99
C TYR A 64 6.96 5.50 2.64
N LEU A 65 5.93 5.57 3.49
CA LEU A 65 4.59 5.04 3.18
C LEU A 65 4.07 5.63 1.85
N LEU A 66 4.13 6.96 1.71
CA LEU A 66 3.69 7.62 0.49
C LEU A 66 4.52 7.21 -0.73
N TYR A 67 5.84 7.10 -0.58
CA TYR A 67 6.73 6.62 -1.63
C TYR A 67 6.36 5.21 -2.06
N THR A 68 6.15 4.27 -1.12
CA THR A 68 5.79 2.89 -1.47
C THR A 68 4.45 2.79 -2.19
N LEU A 69 3.46 3.59 -1.79
CA LEU A 69 2.17 3.67 -2.49
C LEU A 69 2.34 4.25 -3.90
N TYR A 70 3.13 5.31 -4.04
CA TYR A 70 3.42 5.93 -5.34
C TYR A 70 4.18 4.97 -6.26
N GLU A 71 5.22 4.31 -5.76
CA GLU A 71 6.00 3.33 -6.52
C GLU A 71 5.11 2.17 -6.99
N THR A 72 4.27 1.64 -6.11
CA THR A 72 3.31 0.58 -6.47
C THR A 72 2.37 1.06 -7.57
N TYR A 73 1.78 2.25 -7.41
CA TYR A 73 0.91 2.84 -8.42
C TYR A 73 1.63 3.04 -9.76
N HIS A 74 2.87 3.53 -9.74
CA HIS A 74 3.64 3.76 -10.95
C HIS A 74 3.98 2.45 -11.67
N LYS A 75 4.35 1.40 -10.92
CA LYS A 75 4.59 0.05 -11.46
C LYS A 75 3.36 -0.52 -12.14
N LEU A 76 2.19 -0.45 -11.49
CA LEU A 76 0.94 -0.91 -12.09
C LEU A 76 0.60 -0.17 -13.39
N ARG A 77 0.85 1.15 -13.43
CA ARG A 77 0.64 1.95 -14.64
C ARG A 77 1.64 1.65 -15.75
N ALA A 78 2.84 1.18 -15.40
CA ALA A 78 3.91 0.83 -16.34
C ALA A 78 3.73 -0.57 -16.94
N GLU A 79 3.28 -1.55 -16.13
CA GLU A 79 2.93 -2.91 -16.58
C GLU A 79 1.90 -2.88 -17.72
N GLY A 80 0.97 -1.93 -17.64
CA GLY A 80 0.02 -1.62 -18.70
C GLY A 80 -1.16 -2.60 -18.78
N ASP A 81 -2.27 -2.11 -19.32
CA ASP A 81 -3.52 -2.85 -19.42
C ASP A 81 -3.88 -3.19 -20.87
N PHE A 82 -4.77 -4.17 -21.09
CA PHE A 82 -5.32 -4.47 -22.41
C PHE A 82 -6.08 -3.30 -23.01
N TYR A 83 -6.78 -2.53 -22.17
CA TYR A 83 -7.46 -1.30 -22.60
C TYR A 83 -6.45 -0.23 -23.05
N GLN A 84 -5.37 -0.02 -22.27
CA GLN A 84 -4.31 0.92 -22.61
C GLN A 84 -3.53 0.48 -23.86
N LEU A 85 -3.32 -0.83 -24.01
CA LEU A 85 -2.66 -1.43 -25.17
C LEU A 85 -3.44 -1.21 -26.48
N LEU A 86 -4.77 -1.32 -26.43
CA LEU A 86 -5.64 -1.02 -27.58
C LEU A 86 -5.95 0.47 -27.75
N GLY A 87 -5.65 1.30 -26.74
CA GLY A 87 -5.99 2.72 -26.70
C GLY A 87 -7.50 2.96 -26.63
N VAL A 88 -8.20 2.15 -25.82
CA VAL A 88 -9.65 2.22 -25.58
C VAL A 88 -9.93 2.41 -24.09
N LEU A 89 -11.10 2.95 -23.77
CA LEU A 89 -11.58 3.04 -22.39
C LEU A 89 -12.39 1.79 -22.01
N PRO A 90 -12.45 1.41 -20.73
CA PRO A 90 -13.33 0.34 -20.26
C PRO A 90 -14.83 0.58 -20.52
N THR A 91 -15.24 1.82 -20.79
CA THR A 91 -16.61 2.20 -21.16
C THR A 91 -16.90 2.12 -22.66
N ASP A 92 -15.88 1.86 -23.48
CA ASP A 92 -16.02 1.84 -24.93
C ASP A 92 -16.78 0.60 -25.44
N ASN A 93 -17.52 0.78 -26.53
CA ASN A 93 -18.32 -0.27 -27.17
C ASN A 93 -17.45 -1.29 -27.94
N ASP A 94 -17.92 -2.53 -28.08
CA ASP A 94 -17.21 -3.60 -28.83
C ASP A 94 -16.83 -3.21 -30.27
N ARG A 95 -17.62 -2.33 -30.90
CA ARG A 95 -17.34 -1.80 -32.25
C ARG A 95 -16.06 -0.96 -32.27
N THR A 96 -15.83 -0.13 -31.26
CA THR A 96 -14.63 0.72 -31.20
C THR A 96 -13.40 -0.13 -30.90
N ILE A 97 -13.53 -1.13 -30.01
CA ILE A 97 -12.48 -2.13 -29.72
C ILE A 97 -12.03 -2.83 -31.01
N LYS A 98 -12.97 -3.38 -31.79
CA LYS A 98 -12.68 -4.01 -33.10
C LYS A 98 -12.04 -3.03 -34.07
N SER A 99 -12.52 -1.80 -34.14
CA SER A 99 -12.00 -0.79 -35.05
C SER A 99 -10.56 -0.39 -34.72
N ARG A 100 -10.26 -0.19 -33.43
CA ARG A 100 -8.92 0.14 -32.93
C ARG A 100 -7.96 -1.01 -33.13
N PHE A 101 -8.38 -2.24 -32.82
CA PHE A 101 -7.58 -3.43 -33.10
C PHE A 101 -7.23 -3.53 -34.58
N ARG A 102 -8.19 -3.40 -35.52
CA ARG A 102 -7.88 -3.47 -36.96
C ARG A 102 -6.85 -2.45 -37.39
N ARG A 103 -6.92 -1.23 -36.85
CA ARG A 103 -5.94 -0.17 -37.12
C ARG A 103 -4.55 -0.54 -36.58
N LEU A 104 -4.47 -1.02 -35.33
CA LEU A 104 -3.20 -1.45 -34.71
C LEU A 104 -2.61 -2.67 -35.41
N ALA A 105 -3.42 -3.68 -35.71
CA ALA A 105 -3.03 -4.88 -36.44
C ALA A 105 -2.49 -4.55 -37.83
N ALA A 106 -3.09 -3.60 -38.56
CA ALA A 106 -2.58 -3.17 -39.87
C ALA A 106 -1.22 -2.44 -39.79
N MET A 107 -0.89 -1.84 -38.65
CA MET A 107 0.39 -1.16 -38.40
C MET A 107 1.47 -2.08 -37.83
N HIS A 108 1.07 -3.14 -37.12
CA HIS A 108 1.96 -4.10 -36.44
C HIS A 108 1.93 -5.50 -37.05
N HIS A 109 1.40 -5.65 -38.27
CA HIS A 109 1.36 -6.93 -38.97
C HIS A 109 2.80 -7.45 -39.20
N PRO A 110 3.10 -8.74 -38.92
CA PRO A 110 4.45 -9.29 -39.04
C PRO A 110 5.03 -9.12 -40.45
N ASP A 111 4.17 -9.20 -41.47
CA ASP A 111 4.52 -9.03 -42.88
C ASP A 111 5.07 -7.63 -43.24
N LYS A 112 4.64 -6.58 -42.52
CA LYS A 112 5.11 -5.20 -42.77
C LYS A 112 6.34 -4.81 -41.96
N ARG A 113 6.70 -5.61 -40.94
CA ARG A 113 7.72 -5.25 -39.93
C ARG A 113 8.88 -6.22 -39.84
N GLN A 114 9.10 -7.07 -40.85
CA GLN A 114 10.30 -7.91 -40.95
C GLN A 114 11.63 -7.11 -40.86
N SER A 115 11.61 -5.78 -41.10
CA SER A 115 12.78 -4.90 -41.02
C SER A 115 13.01 -4.22 -39.67
N GLN A 116 12.08 -4.31 -38.70
CA GLN A 116 12.17 -3.55 -37.44
C GLN A 116 12.45 -4.50 -36.27
N GLN A 117 13.73 -4.71 -35.97
CA GLN A 117 14.17 -5.84 -35.17
C GLN A 117 13.75 -5.77 -33.69
N TYR A 118 13.47 -4.57 -33.16
CA TYR A 118 13.15 -4.38 -31.75
C TYR A 118 12.29 -3.12 -31.51
N ILE A 119 11.26 -3.23 -30.66
CA ILE A 119 10.49 -2.08 -30.15
C ILE A 119 10.81 -1.93 -28.66
N LEU A 120 11.14 -0.72 -28.23
CA LEU A 120 11.35 -0.42 -26.80
C LEU A 120 10.04 -0.68 -26.04
N ASN A 121 10.09 -1.50 -24.99
CA ASN A 121 8.95 -1.73 -24.11
C ASN A 121 8.44 -0.40 -23.53
N SER A 122 7.12 -0.25 -23.36
CA SER A 122 6.51 0.91 -22.69
C SER A 122 6.95 1.07 -21.23
N ASP A 123 7.48 -0.01 -20.63
CA ASP A 123 8.00 -0.10 -19.26
C ASP A 123 9.53 0.14 -19.18
N GLY A 124 10.22 0.36 -20.31
CA GLY A 124 11.67 0.56 -20.34
C GLY A 124 12.51 -0.68 -19.99
N SER A 125 11.86 -1.83 -19.77
CA SER A 125 12.45 -3.10 -19.32
C SER A 125 13.09 -3.96 -20.41
N GLY A 126 13.24 -3.44 -21.64
CA GLY A 126 13.96 -4.11 -22.71
C GLY A 126 13.34 -3.93 -24.09
N TYR A 127 13.72 -4.84 -25.00
CA TYR A 127 13.26 -4.88 -26.38
C TYR A 127 12.22 -5.98 -26.57
N GLU A 128 11.01 -5.64 -27.01
CA GLU A 128 10.03 -6.61 -27.47
C GLU A 128 10.19 -6.91 -28.95
N SER A 129 10.04 -8.18 -29.33
CA SER A 129 9.87 -8.51 -30.73
C SER A 129 8.52 -7.99 -31.23
N PRO A 130 8.44 -7.47 -32.47
CA PRO A 130 7.16 -7.04 -33.06
C PRO A 130 6.09 -8.14 -33.04
N ASP A 131 6.52 -9.40 -33.17
CA ASP A 131 5.65 -10.57 -33.14
C ASP A 131 5.00 -10.76 -31.76
N ALA A 132 5.76 -10.59 -30.67
CA ALA A 132 5.24 -10.71 -29.31
C ALA A 132 4.19 -9.61 -29.03
N LEU A 133 4.44 -8.38 -29.49
CA LEU A 133 3.49 -7.28 -29.37
C LEU A 133 2.19 -7.58 -30.14
N PHE A 134 2.29 -8.14 -31.35
CA PHE A 134 1.11 -8.52 -32.13
C PHE A 134 0.30 -9.64 -31.45
N VAL A 135 0.97 -10.65 -30.88
CA VAL A 135 0.32 -11.70 -30.09
C VAL A 135 -0.40 -11.10 -28.89
N ARG A 136 0.22 -10.14 -28.18
CA ARG A 136 -0.40 -9.45 -27.05
C ARG A 136 -1.61 -8.61 -27.47
N LEU A 137 -1.54 -7.90 -28.60
CA LEU A 137 -2.67 -7.15 -29.15
C LEU A 137 -3.86 -8.08 -29.48
N ARG A 138 -3.57 -9.24 -30.06
CA ARG A 138 -4.60 -10.24 -30.38
C ARG A 138 -5.23 -10.80 -29.11
N LEU A 139 -4.42 -11.15 -28.13
CA LEU A 139 -4.88 -11.65 -26.83
C LEU A 139 -5.76 -10.61 -26.13
N ALA A 140 -5.35 -9.35 -26.14
CA ALA A 140 -6.12 -8.26 -25.57
C ALA A 140 -7.48 -8.08 -26.29
N GLN A 141 -7.52 -8.18 -27.61
CA GLN A 141 -8.80 -8.17 -28.33
C GLN A 141 -9.68 -9.38 -27.98
N ASP A 142 -9.12 -10.59 -27.97
CA ASP A 142 -9.86 -11.84 -27.73
C ASP A 142 -10.43 -11.90 -26.30
N THR A 143 -9.73 -11.31 -25.33
CA THR A 143 -10.19 -11.22 -23.93
C THR A 143 -11.25 -10.15 -23.73
N LEU A 144 -11.10 -8.98 -24.36
CA LEU A 144 -12.07 -7.89 -24.23
C LEU A 144 -13.37 -8.14 -25.01
N MET A 145 -13.33 -8.92 -26.09
CA MET A 145 -14.49 -9.25 -26.90
C MET A 145 -15.40 -10.32 -26.29
N ASP A 146 -14.85 -11.19 -25.43
CA ASP A 146 -15.61 -12.22 -24.74
C ASP A 146 -16.06 -11.69 -23.37
N PRO A 147 -17.38 -11.55 -23.10
CA PRO A 147 -17.86 -10.98 -21.85
C PRO A 147 -17.42 -11.79 -20.62
N ALA A 148 -17.23 -13.11 -20.74
CA ALA A 148 -16.78 -13.93 -19.62
C ALA A 148 -15.30 -13.70 -19.31
N LYS A 149 -14.45 -13.59 -20.33
CA LYS A 149 -13.02 -13.30 -20.16
C LYS A 149 -12.79 -11.86 -19.73
N ARG A 150 -13.54 -10.90 -20.27
CA ARG A 150 -13.51 -9.50 -19.84
C ARG A 150 -13.88 -9.37 -18.37
N PHE A 151 -14.94 -10.05 -17.94
CA PHE A 151 -15.35 -10.11 -16.54
C PHE A 151 -14.22 -10.60 -15.62
N ALA A 152 -13.54 -11.68 -16.03
CA ALA A 152 -12.43 -12.28 -15.28
C ALA A 152 -11.19 -11.38 -15.28
N TYR A 153 -10.86 -10.78 -16.43
CA TYR A 153 -9.74 -9.87 -16.61
C TYR A 153 -9.87 -8.63 -15.73
N ASP A 154 -11.03 -7.97 -15.74
CA ASP A 154 -11.25 -6.74 -14.97
C ASP A 154 -11.08 -7.00 -13.45
N ARG A 155 -11.40 -8.21 -12.96
CA ARG A 155 -11.39 -8.57 -11.53
C ARG A 155 -10.09 -9.18 -11.02
N PHE A 156 -9.52 -10.09 -11.80
CA PHE A 156 -8.38 -10.89 -11.37
C PHE A 156 -7.10 -10.62 -12.18
N GLY A 157 -7.19 -9.84 -13.25
CA GLY A 157 -6.08 -9.56 -14.15
C GLY A 157 -5.82 -10.66 -15.18
N GLN A 158 -4.73 -10.50 -15.93
CA GLN A 158 -4.35 -11.39 -17.03
C GLN A 158 -4.02 -12.83 -16.58
N GLU A 159 -3.39 -12.98 -15.42
CA GLU A 159 -2.88 -14.27 -14.92
C GLU A 159 -3.98 -15.34 -14.81
N VAL A 160 -5.16 -14.96 -14.32
CA VAL A 160 -6.29 -15.89 -14.17
C VAL A 160 -6.94 -16.23 -15.51
N VAL A 161 -6.93 -15.30 -16.46
CA VAL A 161 -7.51 -15.54 -17.79
C VAL A 161 -6.65 -16.49 -18.62
N GLU A 162 -5.33 -16.36 -18.55
CA GLU A 162 -4.40 -17.22 -19.29
C GLU A 162 -4.19 -18.58 -18.60
N GLY A 163 -4.13 -18.60 -17.27
CA GLY A 163 -3.89 -19.81 -16.49
C GLY A 163 -5.09 -20.74 -16.35
N SER A 164 -6.30 -20.31 -16.76
CA SER A 164 -7.52 -21.09 -16.57
C SER A 164 -8.14 -21.58 -17.87
N LYS A 165 -8.70 -22.80 -17.84
CA LYS A 165 -9.48 -23.39 -18.94
C LYS A 165 -10.98 -23.08 -18.83
N ALA A 166 -11.34 -22.12 -17.99
CA ALA A 166 -12.72 -21.75 -17.73
C ALA A 166 -13.37 -21.14 -18.98
N LYS A 167 -14.66 -21.39 -19.17
CA LYS A 167 -15.44 -20.84 -20.30
C LYS A 167 -16.59 -19.97 -19.84
N THR A 168 -17.08 -20.17 -18.62
CA THR A 168 -18.23 -19.44 -18.07
C THR A 168 -17.79 -18.47 -16.99
N MET A 169 -18.57 -17.40 -16.80
CA MET A 169 -18.30 -16.37 -15.76
C MET A 169 -18.18 -16.98 -14.36
N GLY A 170 -19.04 -17.96 -14.02
CA GLY A 170 -19.02 -18.63 -12.72
C GLY A 170 -17.78 -19.49 -12.50
N GLU A 171 -17.29 -20.18 -13.55
CA GLU A 171 -16.03 -20.92 -13.49
C GLU A 171 -14.84 -19.99 -13.26
N PHE A 172 -14.79 -18.85 -13.96
CA PHE A 172 -13.73 -17.85 -13.73
C PHE A 172 -13.76 -17.29 -12.31
N LEU A 173 -14.95 -17.00 -11.77
CA LEU A 173 -15.09 -16.57 -10.37
C LEU A 173 -14.56 -17.62 -9.40
N PHE A 174 -14.92 -18.88 -9.59
CA PHE A 174 -14.47 -19.96 -8.73
C PHE A 174 -12.95 -20.16 -8.79
N VAL A 175 -12.37 -20.13 -10.00
CA VAL A 175 -10.92 -20.23 -10.18
C VAL A 175 -10.21 -19.05 -9.52
N GLY A 176 -10.68 -17.83 -9.73
CA GLY A 176 -10.11 -16.64 -9.11
C GLY A 176 -10.21 -16.66 -7.59
N LEU A 177 -11.36 -17.03 -7.03
CA LEU A 177 -11.54 -17.14 -5.58
C LEU A 177 -10.63 -18.23 -4.96
N ARG A 178 -10.47 -19.36 -5.65
CA ARG A 178 -9.56 -20.42 -5.22
C ARG A 178 -8.09 -19.98 -5.28
N ALA A 179 -7.72 -19.14 -6.23
CA ALA A 179 -6.38 -18.58 -6.31
C ALA A 179 -6.09 -17.61 -5.14
N LEU A 180 -7.10 -16.88 -4.66
CA LEU A 180 -6.98 -15.94 -3.54
C LEU A 180 -6.93 -16.62 -2.17
N LEU A 181 -7.59 -17.78 -2.03
CA LEU A 181 -7.74 -18.51 -0.77
C LEU A 181 -6.42 -18.75 -0.01
N PRO A 182 -5.35 -19.30 -0.64
CA PRO A 182 -4.07 -19.52 0.02
C PRO A 182 -3.45 -18.24 0.57
N GLN A 183 -3.56 -17.12 -0.16
CA GLN A 183 -3.00 -15.83 0.25
C GLN A 183 -3.70 -15.30 1.50
N TYR A 184 -5.03 -15.36 1.55
CA TYR A 184 -5.80 -14.88 2.70
C TYR A 184 -5.69 -15.80 3.91
N LEU A 185 -5.81 -17.11 3.71
CA LEU A 185 -5.70 -18.08 4.80
C LEU A 185 -4.28 -18.07 5.37
N GLY A 186 -3.26 -18.10 4.52
CA GLY A 186 -1.86 -18.00 4.93
C GLY A 186 -1.58 -16.67 5.62
N GLY A 187 -2.07 -15.56 5.09
CA GLY A 187 -1.96 -14.23 5.69
C GLY A 187 -2.59 -14.16 7.08
N PHE A 188 -3.80 -14.71 7.24
CA PHE A 188 -4.50 -14.76 8.53
C PHE A 188 -3.77 -15.65 9.54
N VAL A 189 -3.35 -16.86 9.14
CA VAL A 189 -2.60 -17.77 10.01
C VAL A 189 -1.28 -17.13 10.45
N MET A 190 -0.52 -16.60 9.50
CA MET A 190 0.73 -15.90 9.78
C MET A 190 0.52 -14.72 10.73
N MET A 191 -0.55 -13.95 10.50
CA MET A 191 -0.91 -12.82 11.33
C MET A 191 -1.25 -13.23 12.77
N VAL A 192 -2.02 -14.32 12.94
CA VAL A 192 -2.33 -14.87 14.26
C VAL A 192 -1.06 -15.35 14.95
N LEU A 193 -0.21 -16.13 14.27
CA LEU A 193 1.07 -16.59 14.81
C LEU A 193 1.98 -15.43 15.25
N MET A 194 2.16 -14.44 14.37
CA MET A 194 2.94 -13.24 14.68
C MET A 194 2.37 -12.45 15.85
N ASN A 195 1.05 -12.42 16.02
CA ASN A 195 0.39 -11.76 17.14
C ASN A 195 0.56 -12.51 18.47
N LEU A 196 0.69 -13.84 18.45
CA LEU A 196 0.95 -14.64 19.64
C LEU A 196 2.42 -14.55 20.09
N PHE A 197 3.37 -14.60 19.16
CA PHE A 197 4.77 -14.81 19.50
C PHE A 197 5.68 -13.58 19.43
N TRP A 198 5.42 -12.64 18.52
CA TRP A 198 6.45 -11.66 18.12
C TRP A 198 6.11 -10.20 18.37
N PHE A 199 4.85 -9.80 18.14
CA PHE A 199 4.48 -8.39 18.19
C PHE A 199 3.82 -7.97 19.50
N SER A 200 4.14 -6.75 19.93
CA SER A 200 3.46 -6.06 21.02
C SER A 200 1.93 -6.06 20.83
N ALA A 201 1.20 -6.04 21.96
CA ALA A 201 -0.25 -5.87 22.00
C ALA A 201 -0.69 -4.54 21.37
N TRP A 202 0.22 -3.56 21.29
CA TRP A 202 0.00 -2.30 20.59
C TRP A 202 -0.35 -2.55 19.11
N GLY A 203 -1.49 -2.01 18.69
CA GLY A 203 -1.96 -2.11 17.30
C GLY A 203 -2.61 -3.44 16.91
N ARG A 204 -2.81 -4.41 17.84
CA ARG A 204 -3.50 -5.68 17.54
C ARG A 204 -4.84 -5.46 16.84
N TYR A 205 -5.69 -4.60 17.41
CA TYR A 205 -7.00 -4.26 16.84
C TYR A 205 -6.88 -3.73 15.41
N TRP A 206 -6.03 -2.74 15.18
CA TRP A 206 -5.86 -2.11 13.88
C TRP A 206 -5.35 -3.07 12.81
N ARG A 207 -4.49 -4.02 13.20
CA ARG A 207 -4.04 -5.04 12.25
C ARG A 207 -5.20 -5.90 11.79
N PHE A 208 -5.98 -6.47 12.72
CA PHE A 208 -7.12 -7.32 12.34
C PHE A 208 -8.17 -6.52 11.57
N TYR A 209 -8.44 -5.29 12.01
CA TYR A 209 -9.36 -4.39 11.34
C TYR A 209 -8.97 -4.15 9.88
N THR A 210 -7.72 -3.76 9.60
CA THR A 210 -7.27 -3.49 8.22
C THR A 210 -7.27 -4.74 7.34
N PHE A 211 -7.01 -5.93 7.92
CA PHE A 211 -7.11 -7.20 7.21
C PHE A 211 -8.57 -7.52 6.80
N PHE A 212 -9.51 -7.44 7.75
CA PHE A 212 -10.93 -7.69 7.46
C PHE A 212 -11.55 -6.59 6.58
N ALA A 213 -11.13 -5.33 6.75
CA ALA A 213 -11.52 -4.23 5.88
C ALA A 213 -11.05 -4.47 4.44
N LEU A 214 -9.84 -4.98 4.24
CA LEU A 214 -9.35 -5.36 2.92
C LEU A 214 -10.13 -6.55 2.34
N LEU A 215 -10.39 -7.59 3.13
CA LEU A 215 -11.17 -8.76 2.70
C LEU A 215 -12.58 -8.34 2.26
N THR A 216 -13.25 -7.50 3.04
CA THR A 216 -14.58 -6.99 2.72
C THR A 216 -14.57 -6.11 1.47
N LEU A 217 -13.58 -5.23 1.31
CA LEU A 217 -13.38 -4.45 0.08
C LEU A 217 -13.17 -5.37 -1.13
N GLU A 218 -12.40 -6.43 -0.99
CA GLU A 218 -12.13 -7.38 -2.07
C GLU A 218 -13.38 -8.14 -2.50
N LEU A 219 -14.15 -8.67 -1.55
CA LEU A 219 -15.44 -9.28 -1.85
C LEU A 219 -16.41 -8.29 -2.50
N ALA A 220 -16.44 -7.04 -2.04
CA ALA A 220 -17.30 -6.01 -2.62
C ALA A 220 -16.93 -5.73 -4.08
N LEU A 221 -15.64 -5.56 -4.40
CA LEU A 221 -15.20 -5.30 -5.77
C LEU A 221 -15.37 -6.52 -6.70
N LEU A 222 -15.20 -7.74 -6.19
CA LEU A 222 -15.40 -8.96 -6.98
C LEU A 222 -16.88 -9.21 -7.30
N THR A 223 -17.78 -8.90 -6.37
CA THR A 223 -19.23 -9.10 -6.52
C THR A 223 -19.93 -7.98 -7.28
N HIS A 224 -19.40 -6.75 -7.23
CA HIS A 224 -20.01 -5.62 -7.93
C HIS A 224 -19.84 -5.73 -9.45
N GLN A 225 -20.88 -5.43 -10.22
CA GLN A 225 -20.89 -5.57 -11.69
C GLN A 225 -19.98 -4.53 -12.38
N ASN A 226 -19.95 -3.29 -11.88
CA ASN A 226 -19.13 -2.18 -12.41
C ASN A 226 -18.13 -1.71 -11.34
N GLY A 227 -17.03 -2.44 -11.17
CA GLY A 227 -16.01 -2.13 -10.15
C GLY A 227 -14.91 -1.17 -10.63
N THR A 228 -14.96 -0.71 -11.88
CA THR A 228 -13.92 0.16 -12.45
C THR A 228 -13.97 1.55 -11.83
N PHE A 229 -12.86 1.98 -11.23
CA PHE A 229 -12.77 3.28 -10.60
C PHE A 229 -12.46 4.35 -11.66
N MET A 230 -13.43 5.21 -11.94
CA MET A 230 -13.31 6.36 -12.83
C MET A 230 -13.67 7.64 -12.06
N PRO A 231 -12.68 8.43 -11.60
CA PRO A 231 -12.92 9.66 -10.85
C PRO A 231 -13.72 10.71 -11.62
N ALA A 232 -13.62 10.72 -12.94
CA ALA A 232 -14.28 11.71 -13.79
C ALA A 232 -15.81 11.72 -13.64
N SER A 233 -16.43 10.59 -13.32
CA SER A 233 -17.89 10.53 -13.12
C SER A 233 -18.36 11.17 -11.82
N TYR A 234 -17.47 11.36 -10.85
CA TYR A 234 -17.79 11.91 -9.52
C TYR A 234 -17.40 13.38 -9.37
N LEU A 235 -16.65 13.94 -10.32
CA LEU A 235 -16.15 15.31 -10.27
C LEU A 235 -16.86 16.21 -11.27
N PRO A 236 -16.98 17.53 -11.00
CA PRO A 236 -17.47 18.48 -11.99
C PRO A 236 -16.64 18.43 -13.28
N GLY A 237 -17.28 18.50 -14.44
CA GLY A 237 -16.59 18.35 -15.75
C GLY A 237 -15.44 19.34 -15.98
N TRP A 238 -15.51 20.56 -15.43
CA TRP A 238 -14.40 21.52 -15.52
C TRP A 238 -13.13 21.02 -14.79
N LEU A 239 -13.30 20.32 -13.67
CA LEU A 239 -12.20 19.78 -12.87
C LEU A 239 -11.64 18.50 -13.49
N SER A 240 -12.50 17.66 -14.09
CA SER A 240 -12.06 16.47 -14.80
C SER A 240 -11.22 16.82 -16.02
N THR A 241 -11.62 17.84 -16.79
CA THR A 241 -10.86 18.32 -17.95
C THR A 241 -9.55 18.99 -17.55
N LEU A 242 -9.52 19.76 -16.45
CA LEU A 242 -8.30 20.45 -15.99
C LEU A 242 -7.24 19.45 -15.51
N LEU A 243 -7.67 18.39 -14.83
CA LEU A 243 -6.79 17.35 -14.27
C LEU A 243 -6.59 16.16 -15.23
N ASN A 244 -7.11 16.25 -16.46
CA ASN A 244 -7.04 15.19 -17.49
C ASN A 244 -7.55 13.82 -16.98
N LEU A 245 -8.56 13.83 -16.10
CA LEU A 245 -9.10 12.66 -15.43
C LEU A 245 -10.03 11.83 -16.32
N ASP A 246 -10.41 12.35 -17.48
CA ASP A 246 -11.31 11.68 -18.42
C ASP A 246 -10.70 10.38 -18.99
N ASN A 247 -9.37 10.31 -19.04
CA ASN A 247 -8.62 9.10 -19.45
C ASN A 247 -8.10 8.29 -18.25
N PHE A 248 -8.36 8.75 -17.03
CA PHE A 248 -7.89 8.08 -15.83
C PHE A 248 -8.91 7.03 -15.39
N TYR A 249 -8.47 5.78 -15.40
CA TYR A 249 -9.21 4.66 -14.86
C TYR A 249 -8.26 3.72 -14.12
N LEU A 250 -8.79 3.07 -13.08
CA LEU A 250 -8.17 1.90 -12.49
C LEU A 250 -9.13 0.72 -12.55
N LEU A 251 -8.62 -0.41 -13.01
CA LEU A 251 -9.35 -1.67 -13.02
C LEU A 251 -9.51 -2.21 -11.60
N PRO A 252 -10.57 -3.00 -11.33
CA PRO A 252 -10.76 -3.63 -10.02
C PRO A 252 -9.50 -4.37 -9.53
N PHE A 253 -8.87 -5.21 -10.36
CA PHE A 253 -7.66 -5.91 -9.95
C PHE A 253 -6.51 -4.96 -9.57
N GLN A 254 -6.35 -3.83 -10.27
CA GLN A 254 -5.35 -2.81 -9.97
C GLN A 254 -5.63 -2.12 -8.64
N THR A 255 -6.89 -1.75 -8.40
CA THR A 255 -7.31 -1.17 -7.12
C THR A 255 -7.08 -2.14 -5.96
N LEU A 256 -7.33 -3.44 -6.17
CA LEU A 256 -7.08 -4.49 -5.18
C LEU A 256 -5.59 -4.67 -4.91
N THR A 257 -4.75 -4.65 -5.94
CA THR A 257 -3.29 -4.75 -5.77
C THR A 257 -2.75 -3.54 -4.99
N LEU A 258 -3.25 -2.34 -5.25
CA LEU A 258 -2.92 -1.15 -4.46
C LEU A 258 -3.41 -1.28 -3.02
N ALA A 259 -4.66 -1.70 -2.81
CA ALA A 259 -5.24 -1.87 -1.49
C ALA A 259 -4.51 -2.94 -0.66
N ARG A 260 -4.10 -4.06 -1.29
CA ARG A 260 -3.30 -5.11 -0.66
C ARG A 260 -1.96 -4.57 -0.17
N ASN A 261 -1.22 -3.89 -1.04
CA ASN A 261 0.06 -3.29 -0.67
C ASN A 261 -0.09 -2.18 0.37
N ALA A 262 -1.13 -1.35 0.26
CA ALA A 262 -1.47 -0.33 1.26
C ALA A 262 -1.78 -0.95 2.63
N SER A 263 -2.56 -2.03 2.66
CA SER A 263 -2.90 -2.75 3.89
C SER A 263 -1.65 -3.35 4.55
N MET A 264 -0.77 -3.99 3.78
CA MET A 264 0.48 -4.55 4.31
C MET A 264 1.42 -3.46 4.86
N THR A 265 1.64 -2.39 4.10
CA THR A 265 2.51 -1.27 4.53
C THR A 265 1.93 -0.54 5.74
N LEU A 266 0.61 -0.35 5.80
CA LEU A 266 -0.08 0.24 6.96
C LEU A 266 0.08 -0.63 8.22
N ASN A 267 0.04 -1.96 8.08
CA ASN A 267 0.27 -2.88 9.20
C ASN A 267 1.70 -2.78 9.75
N ILE A 268 2.69 -2.63 8.87
CA ILE A 268 4.08 -2.39 9.28
C ILE A 268 4.21 -1.02 9.93
N PHE A 269 3.61 0.01 9.33
CA PHE A 269 3.59 1.39 9.83
C PHE A 269 3.06 1.49 11.28
N ILE A 270 1.90 0.88 11.55
CA ILE A 270 1.29 0.86 12.90
C ILE A 270 2.22 0.20 13.92
N SER A 271 2.94 -0.83 13.49
CA SER A 271 3.90 -1.55 14.35
C SER A 271 5.13 -0.70 14.69
N GLN A 272 5.55 0.17 13.78
CA GLN A 272 6.69 1.07 13.98
C GLN A 272 6.38 2.29 14.85
N LEU A 273 5.10 2.67 14.94
CA LEU A 273 4.64 3.77 15.79
C LEU A 273 4.39 3.36 17.24
N THR A 274 4.82 2.17 17.64
CA THR A 274 4.71 1.71 19.03
C THR A 274 5.36 2.75 19.95
N PRO A 275 4.59 3.33 20.90
CA PRO A 275 5.15 4.22 21.90
C PRO A 275 6.30 3.48 22.60
N PRO A 276 7.43 4.14 22.88
CA PRO A 276 8.40 3.52 23.77
C PRO A 276 7.68 3.25 25.08
N ASP A 277 7.57 1.97 25.43
CA ASP A 277 7.10 1.58 26.75
C ASP A 277 7.93 2.38 27.76
N SER A 278 7.27 3.00 28.74
CA SER A 278 7.98 3.49 29.91
C SER A 278 8.75 2.32 30.48
N SER A 279 10.06 2.32 30.30
CA SER A 279 10.96 1.28 30.80
C SER A 279 10.92 1.29 32.33
N SER A 280 9.97 0.57 32.91
CA SER A 280 9.96 0.21 34.31
C SER A 280 9.16 -1.08 34.48
N SER A 281 9.79 -2.23 34.19
CA SER A 281 9.60 -3.51 34.89
C SER A 281 10.00 -4.72 34.02
N SER A 282 11.27 -4.84 33.65
CA SER A 282 11.81 -6.13 33.19
C SER A 282 13.16 -6.39 33.86
N SER A 283 13.12 -6.48 35.19
CA SER A 283 14.20 -7.05 36.00
C SER A 283 13.65 -7.49 37.35
N SER A 284 13.27 -8.77 37.45
CA SER A 284 13.43 -9.65 38.62
C SER A 284 12.34 -10.71 38.69
N SER A 285 12.79 -11.94 38.78
CA SER A 285 12.09 -13.15 39.21
C SER A 285 11.23 -12.98 40.47
N SER A 286 10.23 -13.85 40.57
CA SER A 286 9.55 -14.37 41.77
C SER A 286 8.62 -13.46 42.58
N SER A 287 7.41 -14.01 42.77
CA SER A 287 6.46 -13.86 43.88
C SER A 287 5.26 -12.90 43.73
N ALA A 288 4.10 -13.54 43.94
CA ALA A 288 2.86 -13.02 44.51
C ALA A 288 1.96 -12.08 43.70
N ALA A 289 0.69 -12.46 43.70
CA ALA A 289 -0.48 -11.77 43.21
C ALA A 289 -0.65 -10.34 43.77
N VAL A 290 -1.46 -9.55 43.06
CA VAL A 290 -2.47 -8.58 43.53
C VAL A 290 -2.40 -7.24 42.80
N SER A 291 -3.52 -6.94 42.13
CA SER A 291 -4.08 -5.62 41.80
C SER A 291 -3.46 -4.74 40.71
N SER A 292 -4.23 -4.69 39.62
CA SER A 292 -4.54 -3.52 38.80
C SER A 292 -4.34 -2.15 39.47
N ASN A 293 -3.52 -1.28 38.87
CA ASN A 293 -3.94 0.06 38.41
C ASN A 293 -2.78 0.82 37.75
N GLY A 294 -3.06 1.39 36.57
CA GLY A 294 -2.19 2.36 35.91
C GLY A 294 -2.19 3.68 36.69
N GLY A 295 -1.29 3.80 37.66
CA GLY A 295 -1.05 5.03 38.42
C GLY A 295 -0.05 5.94 37.72
N LEU A 296 -0.36 7.24 37.70
CA LEU A 296 0.61 8.32 37.45
C LEU A 296 1.81 8.16 38.39
N THR A 297 3.02 8.43 37.90
CA THR A 297 4.28 8.31 38.64
C THR A 297 4.18 8.99 40.00
N SER A 298 4.73 8.40 41.06
CA SER A 298 4.64 8.94 42.44
C SER A 298 5.08 10.41 42.54
N GLN A 299 6.06 10.81 41.73
CA GLN A 299 6.49 12.21 41.59
C GLN A 299 5.41 13.12 40.99
N THR A 300 4.68 12.67 39.97
CA THR A 300 3.58 13.46 39.38
C THR A 300 2.39 13.58 40.33
N GLN A 301 2.12 12.55 41.15
CA GLN A 301 1.11 12.66 42.21
C GLN A 301 1.53 13.69 43.27
N ALA A 302 2.79 13.69 43.70
CA ALA A 302 3.31 14.68 44.65
C ALA A 302 3.29 16.13 44.11
N GLN A 303 3.57 16.31 42.81
CA GLN A 303 3.47 17.63 42.18
C GLN A 303 2.02 18.12 42.06
N LEU A 304 1.08 17.23 41.77
CA LEU A 304 -0.35 17.56 41.72
C LEU A 304 -0.89 17.93 43.10
N THR A 305 -0.50 17.22 44.16
CA THR A 305 -0.91 17.58 45.52
C THR A 305 -0.32 18.93 45.93
N GLN A 306 0.95 19.19 45.59
CA GLN A 306 1.58 20.48 45.87
C GLN A 306 0.92 21.64 45.12
N LEU A 307 0.55 21.46 43.84
CA LEU A 307 -0.20 22.46 43.07
C LEU A 307 -1.60 22.70 43.63
N MET A 308 -2.28 21.65 44.08
CA MET A 308 -3.61 21.77 44.68
C MET A 308 -3.55 22.51 46.02
N HIS A 309 -2.49 22.31 46.81
CA HIS A 309 -2.26 23.08 48.03
C HIS A 309 -1.98 24.56 47.74
N LEU A 310 -1.17 24.86 46.71
CA LEU A 310 -0.92 26.25 46.30
C LEU A 310 -2.17 26.92 45.75
N ALA A 311 -3.00 26.22 44.99
CA ALA A 311 -4.27 26.75 44.47
C ALA A 311 -5.24 27.11 45.61
N ARG A 312 -5.38 26.23 46.61
CA ARG A 312 -6.21 26.52 47.80
C ARG A 312 -5.67 27.65 48.65
N ALA A 313 -4.35 27.76 48.80
CA ALA A 313 -3.74 28.87 49.52
C ALA A 313 -4.04 30.21 48.83
N ASN A 314 -3.95 30.23 47.50
CA ASN A 314 -4.23 31.41 46.69
C ASN A 314 -5.74 31.80 46.70
N GLU A 315 -6.64 30.81 46.74
CA GLU A 315 -8.09 31.05 46.91
C GLU A 315 -8.42 31.62 48.31
N ALA A 316 -7.70 31.17 49.35
CA ALA A 316 -7.88 31.68 50.72
C ALA A 316 -7.33 33.10 50.92
N GLU A 317 -6.33 33.52 50.12
CA GLU A 317 -5.83 34.90 50.10
C GLU A 317 -6.72 35.84 49.28
N ALA A 318 -7.60 35.31 48.43
CA ALA A 318 -8.49 36.09 47.55
C ALA A 318 -9.88 36.40 48.17
N THR A 319 -10.17 35.92 49.38
CA THR A 319 -11.40 36.20 50.17
C THR A 319 -11.11 37.06 51.38
#